data_AF-A0A1M5NMH7-F1
#
_entry.id   AF-A0A1M5NMH7-F1
#
_cell.length_a   1.000
_cell.length_b   1.000
_cell.length_c   1.000
_cell.angle_alpha   90.00
_cell.angle_beta   90.00
_cell.angle_gamma   90.00
#
_symmetry.space_group_name_H-M   'P 1'
#
loop_
_entity.id
_entity.type
_entity.pdbx_description
1 polymer ?
#
loop_
_entity_poly.entity_id
_entity_poly.type
_entity_poly.pdbx_seq_one_letter_code
_entity_poly.pdbx_strand_id
1 'polypeptide(L)'
;MGKKINDYYVTKALQLYLEGLSFREIERIIGVSHVTVSNWVKSYNIKKPSHANYHPTYRIFNHLELVEYIKNKELLSGAGMIITELGDKFMLIKWERFKD
;
A
#
# COMPACT_ATOMS: atom_id res chain seq x y z
N MET A 1 -21.77 14.50 17.49
CA MET A 1 -21.32 13.11 17.62
C MET A 1 -20.28 12.84 16.56
N GLY A 2 -18.99 12.91 16.91
CA GLY A 2 -17.90 12.66 15.95
C GLY A 2 -18.02 11.23 15.46
N LYS A 3 -18.09 11.02 14.13
CA LYS A 3 -17.99 9.70 13.53
C LYS A 3 -16.73 9.06 14.12
N LYS A 4 -16.90 7.98 14.91
CA LYS A 4 -15.77 7.16 15.35
C LYS A 4 -14.97 6.84 14.09
N ILE A 5 -13.76 7.37 14.05
CA ILE A 5 -12.81 7.00 13.01
C ILE A 5 -12.72 5.49 13.10
N ASN A 6 -12.98 4.79 12.01
CA ASN A 6 -12.83 3.35 12.00
C ASN A 6 -11.32 3.07 12.01
N ASP A 7 -10.81 2.54 13.12
CA ASP A 7 -9.40 2.24 13.36
C ASP A 7 -8.79 1.42 12.22
N TYR A 8 -9.61 0.60 11.53
CA TYR A 8 -9.24 -0.09 10.31
C TYR A 8 -8.64 0.83 9.24
N TYR A 9 -9.29 1.96 8.94
CA TYR A 9 -8.81 2.90 7.91
C TYR A 9 -7.54 3.62 8.35
N VAL A 10 -7.38 3.89 9.64
CA VAL A 10 -6.16 4.49 10.19
C VAL A 10 -5.00 3.53 10.00
N THR A 11 -5.13 2.29 10.49
CA THR A 11 -4.08 1.26 10.36
C THR A 11 -3.73 1.03 8.89
N LYS A 12 -4.73 0.92 8.01
CA LYS A 12 -4.49 0.70 6.59
C LYS A 12 -3.79 1.90 5.92
N ALA A 13 -4.20 3.13 6.24
CA ALA A 13 -3.56 4.33 5.71
C ALA A 13 -2.10 4.45 6.16
N LEU A 14 -1.81 4.19 7.43
CA LEU A 14 -0.45 4.23 7.97
C LEU A 14 0.42 3.13 7.36
N GLN A 15 -0.12 1.92 7.19
CA GLN A 15 0.58 0.83 6.49
C GLN A 15 0.96 1.25 5.06
N LEU A 16 0.01 1.72 4.26
CA LEU A 16 0.27 2.12 2.87
C LEU A 16 1.26 3.28 2.77
N TYR A 17 1.21 4.22 3.72
CA TYR A 17 2.18 5.32 3.80
C TYR A 17 3.61 4.82 4.05
N LEU A 18 3.77 3.87 4.98
CA LEU A 18 5.05 3.23 5.28
C LEU A 18 5.55 2.38 4.11
N GLU A 19 4.65 1.73 3.39
CA GLU A 19 4.95 0.96 2.16
C GLU A 19 5.38 1.87 0.99
N GLY A 20 5.13 3.17 1.10
CA GLY A 20 5.73 4.21 0.28
C GLY A 20 4.74 4.99 -0.59
N LEU A 21 3.44 4.69 -0.51
CA LEU A 21 2.40 5.37 -1.27
C LEU A 21 2.23 6.82 -0.80
N SER A 22 1.95 7.70 -1.75
CA SER A 22 1.58 9.08 -1.47
C SER A 22 0.17 9.18 -0.86
N PHE A 23 -0.11 10.25 -0.15
CA PHE A 23 -1.43 10.47 0.46
C PHE A 23 -2.57 10.45 -0.57
N ARG A 24 -2.32 10.86 -1.83
CA ARG A 24 -3.32 10.83 -2.90
C ARG A 24 -3.57 9.42 -3.43
N GLU A 25 -2.53 8.58 -3.51
CA GLU A 25 -2.71 7.17 -3.87
C GLU A 25 -3.48 6.44 -2.78
N ILE A 26 -3.15 6.69 -1.51
CA ILE A 26 -3.88 6.15 -0.38
C ILE A 26 -5.36 6.57 -0.44
N GLU A 27 -5.65 7.85 -0.70
CA GLU A 27 -7.03 8.33 -0.85
C GLU A 27 -7.82 7.57 -1.92
N ARG A 28 -7.20 7.32 -3.09
CA ARG A 28 -7.83 6.56 -4.17
C ARG A 28 -8.09 5.10 -3.79
N ILE A 29 -7.25 4.52 -2.93
CA ILE A 29 -7.37 3.13 -2.48
C ILE A 29 -8.45 3.01 -1.41
N ILE A 30 -8.37 3.79 -0.33
CA ILE A 30 -9.22 3.59 0.85
C ILE A 30 -10.45 4.51 0.90
N GLY A 31 -10.58 5.46 -0.03
CA GLY A 31 -11.70 6.41 -0.08
C GLY A 31 -11.70 7.46 1.03
N VAL A 32 -10.55 7.68 1.69
CA VAL A 32 -10.36 8.68 2.75
C VAL A 32 -9.54 9.83 2.20
N SER A 33 -10.00 11.06 2.41
CA SER A 33 -9.29 12.26 1.94
C SER A 33 -7.80 12.25 2.31
N HIS A 34 -6.92 12.58 1.35
CA HIS A 34 -5.47 12.68 1.59
C HIS A 34 -5.11 13.63 2.73
N VAL A 35 -5.95 14.64 3.01
CA VAL A 35 -5.79 15.55 4.15
C VAL A 35 -5.96 14.80 5.47
N THR A 36 -6.96 13.93 5.55
CA THR A 36 -7.21 13.09 6.74
C THR A 36 -6.06 12.10 6.96
N VAL A 37 -5.58 11.47 5.89
CA VAL A 37 -4.40 10.58 5.93
C VAL A 37 -3.17 11.33 6.43
N SER A 38 -2.92 12.54 5.90
CA SER A 38 -1.79 13.38 6.34
C SER A 38 -1.88 13.73 7.83
N ASN A 39 -3.08 14.05 8.32
CA ASN A 39 -3.31 14.34 9.73
C ASN A 39 -3.03 13.11 10.60
N TRP A 40 -3.41 11.91 10.17
CA TRP A 40 -3.07 10.68 10.91
C TRP A 40 -1.57 10.46 10.97
N VAL A 41 -0.86 10.52 9.85
CA VAL A 41 0.61 10.38 9.83
C VAL A 41 1.29 11.33 10.81
N LYS A 42 0.86 12.61 10.86
CA LYS A 42 1.35 13.60 11.81
C LYS A 42 0.99 13.26 13.25
N SER A 43 -0.26 12.89 13.52
CA SER A 43 -0.76 12.61 14.88
C SER A 43 -0.09 11.39 15.52
N TYR A 44 0.26 10.38 14.71
CA TYR A 44 0.98 9.19 15.17
C TYR A 44 2.51 9.35 15.09
N ASN A 45 3.01 10.54 14.73
CA ASN A 45 4.44 10.85 14.59
C ASN A 45 5.21 9.82 13.74
N ILE A 46 4.57 9.31 12.69
CA ILE A 46 5.15 8.30 11.81
C ILE A 46 6.22 8.98 10.95
N LYS A 47 7.47 8.52 11.06
CA LYS A 47 8.59 8.98 10.24
C LYS A 47 8.91 7.93 9.18
N LYS A 48 8.86 8.33 7.91
CA LYS A 48 9.31 7.46 6.82
C LYS A 48 10.84 7.32 6.90
N PRO A 49 11.40 6.10 6.89
CA PRO A 49 12.84 5.91 6.81
C PRO A 49 13.41 6.62 5.59
N SER A 50 14.52 7.34 5.78
CA SER A 50 15.26 8.05 4.73
C SER A 50 16.06 7.05 3.88
N HIS A 51 15.37 6.21 3.10
CA HIS A 51 16.04 5.39 2.08
C HIS A 51 15.28 5.50 0.76
N ALA A 52 15.84 6.32 -0.13
CA ALA A 52 15.19 6.97 -1.26
C ALA A 52 15.29 6.22 -2.59
N ASN A 53 15.68 4.95 -2.62
CA ASN A 53 15.92 4.26 -3.88
C ASN A 53 14.93 3.12 -4.17
N TYR A 54 13.83 3.02 -3.42
CA TYR A 54 12.77 2.06 -3.74
C TYR A 54 11.60 2.76 -4.42
N HIS A 55 11.26 2.29 -5.61
CA HIS A 55 10.03 2.66 -6.31
C HIS A 55 9.03 1.52 -6.15
N PRO A 56 8.17 1.54 -5.11
CA PRO A 56 7.11 0.56 -5.00
C PRO A 56 6.21 0.67 -6.23
N THR A 57 6.03 -0.44 -6.94
CA THR A 57 5.03 -0.53 -8.00
C THR A 57 3.80 -1.19 -7.44
N TYR A 58 2.62 -0.64 -7.73
CA TYR A 58 1.36 -1.27 -7.37
C TYR A 58 0.60 -1.71 -8.61
N ARG A 59 -0.12 -2.82 -8.49
CA ARG A 59 -1.05 -3.33 -9.49
C ARG A 59 -2.33 -3.78 -8.81
N ILE A 60 -3.46 -3.54 -9.45
CA ILE A 60 -4.75 -4.08 -9.02
C ILE A 60 -5.09 -5.27 -9.91
N PHE A 61 -5.44 -6.39 -9.28
CA PHE A 61 -5.80 -7.63 -9.94
C PHE A 61 -7.17 -8.11 -9.47
N ASN A 62 -7.96 -8.69 -10.35
CA ASN A 62 -9.03 -9.59 -9.94
C ASN A 62 -8.44 -10.94 -9.47
N HIS A 63 -9.30 -11.83 -8.95
CA HIS A 63 -8.84 -13.13 -8.42
C HIS A 63 -8.06 -13.96 -9.45
N LEU A 64 -8.58 -14.10 -10.68
CA LEU A 64 -7.96 -14.94 -11.72
C LEU A 64 -6.64 -14.34 -12.20
N GLU A 65 -6.59 -13.02 -12.40
CA GLU A 65 -5.36 -12.32 -12.78
C GLU A 65 -4.28 -12.45 -11.72
N LEU A 66 -4.65 -12.36 -10.44
CA LEU A 66 -3.71 -12.54 -9.33
C LEU A 66 -3.14 -13.96 -9.31
N VAL A 67 -3.99 -14.98 -9.44
CA VAL A 67 -3.56 -16.38 -9.48
C VAL A 67 -2.58 -16.62 -10.63
N GLU A 68 -2.90 -16.11 -11.83
CA GLU A 68 -2.01 -16.26 -12.98
C GLU A 68 -0.70 -15.50 -12.79
N TYR A 69 -0.73 -14.31 -12.19
CA TYR A 69 0.47 -13.54 -11.86
C TYR A 69 1.39 -14.29 -10.88
N ILE A 70 0.83 -14.84 -9.81
CA ILE A 70 1.61 -15.53 -8.76
C ILE A 70 2.14 -16.88 -9.26
N LYS A 71 1.44 -17.54 -10.17
CA LYS A 71 1.88 -18.81 -10.76
C LYS A 71 3.22 -18.67 -11.50
N ASN A 72 3.54 -17.49 -12.03
CA ASN A 72 4.82 -17.24 -12.69
C ASN A 72 5.93 -16.89 -11.68
N LYS A 73 6.76 -17.88 -11.36
CA LYS A 73 7.89 -17.74 -10.41
C LYS A 73 8.89 -16.65 -10.80
N GLU A 74 9.06 -16.33 -12.09
CA GLU A 74 9.98 -15.29 -12.53
C GLU A 74 9.51 -13.90 -12.06
N LEU A 75 8.19 -13.66 -12.09
CA LEU A 75 7.59 -12.41 -11.62
C LEU A 75 7.71 -12.23 -10.10
N LEU A 76 7.86 -13.33 -9.37
CA LEU A 76 8.07 -13.36 -7.91
C LEU A 76 9.55 -13.23 -7.51
N SER A 77 10.48 -13.51 -8.43
CA SER A 77 11.90 -13.56 -8.12
C SER A 77 12.51 -12.18 -7.88
N GLY A 78 13.45 -12.09 -6.93
CA GLY A 78 14.25 -10.87 -6.69
C GLY A 78 13.50 -9.68 -6.09
N ALA A 79 12.26 -9.86 -5.64
CA ALA A 79 11.45 -8.76 -5.11
C ALA A 79 10.58 -9.22 -3.94
N GLY A 80 10.39 -8.33 -2.96
CA GLY A 80 9.35 -8.51 -1.95
C GLY A 80 8.00 -8.09 -2.53
N MET A 81 6.91 -8.73 -2.10
CA MET A 81 5.56 -8.26 -2.41
C MET A 81 4.58 -8.46 -1.26
N ILE A 82 3.61 -7.55 -1.19
CA ILE A 82 2.46 -7.63 -0.28
C ILE A 82 1.20 -7.62 -1.14
N ILE A 83 0.30 -8.55 -0.85
CA ILE A 83 -1.01 -8.62 -1.46
C ILE A 83 -2.02 -8.27 -0.37
N THR A 84 -2.88 -7.30 -0.65
CA THR A 84 -4.03 -6.98 0.22
C THR A 84 -5.31 -7.01 -0.60
N GLU A 85 -6.37 -7.56 -0.03
CA GLU A 85 -7.74 -7.35 -0.51
C GLU A 85 -8.11 -5.86 -0.56
N LEU A 86 -8.79 -5.46 -1.62
CA LEU A 86 -9.32 -4.13 -1.85
C LEU A 86 -10.69 -4.23 -2.52
N GLY A 87 -11.74 -4.28 -1.71
CA GLY A 87 -13.11 -4.51 -2.22
C GLY A 87 -13.22 -5.90 -2.83
N ASP A 88 -13.62 -5.99 -4.09
CA ASP A 88 -13.72 -7.24 -4.87
C ASP A 88 -12.41 -7.63 -5.59
N LYS A 89 -11.34 -6.87 -5.38
CA LYS A 89 -10.04 -7.02 -6.05
C LYS A 89 -8.90 -7.17 -5.05
N PHE A 90 -7.69 -7.31 -5.59
CA PHE A 90 -6.46 -7.40 -4.83
C PHE A 90 -5.49 -6.34 -5.30
N MET A 91 -4.85 -5.67 -4.35
CA MET A 91 -3.72 -4.80 -4.60
C MET A 91 -2.43 -5.56 -4.30
N LEU A 92 -1.54 -5.61 -5.27
CA LEU A 92 -0.18 -6.10 -5.12
C LEU A 92 0.78 -4.92 -5.12
N ILE A 93 1.57 -4.79 -4.06
CA ILE A 93 2.68 -3.84 -3.96
C ILE A 93 3.97 -4.64 -4.06
N LYS A 94 4.87 -4.25 -4.97
CA LYS A 94 6.15 -4.91 -5.22
C LYS A 94 7.32 -3.97 -4.95
N TRP A 95 8.32 -4.48 -4.23
CA TRP A 95 9.60 -3.86 -3.93
C TRP A 95 10.69 -4.61 -4.69
N GLU A 96 11.32 -3.95 -5.67
CA GLU A 96 12.51 -4.52 -6.35
C GLU A 96 13.74 -4.46 -5.43
N ARG A 97 14.24 -5.61 -4.99
CA ARG A 97 15.53 -5.62 -4.27
C ARG A 97 16.61 -5.14 -5.21
N PHE A 98 17.42 -4.21 -4.74
CA PHE A 98 18.67 -3.87 -5.39
C PHE A 98 19.41 -5.18 -5.68
N LYS A 99 19.69 -5.43 -6.95
CA LYS A 99 20.88 -6.18 -7.30
C LYS A 99 22.01 -5.20 -7.03
N ASP A 100 22.89 -5.53 -6.09
CA ASP A 100 24.15 -4.81 -5.91
C ASP A 100 24.90 -4.66 -7.24
#